data_AF-A0A3E2NU13-F1
#
_entry.id   AF-A0A3E2NU13-F1
#
_cell.length_a   1.000
_cell.length_b   1.000
_cell.length_c   1.000
_cell.angle_alpha   90.00
_cell.angle_beta   90.00
_cell.angle_gamma   90.00
#
_symmetry.space_group_name_H-M   'P 1'
#
loop_
_entity.id
_entity.type
_entity.pdbx_description
1 polymer ?
#
loop_
_entity_poly.entity_id
_entity_poly.type
_entity_poly.pdbx_seq_one_letter_code
_entity_poly.pdbx_strand_id
1 'polypeptide(L)'
;MQFKAGDGVHYSRQKLVELVPVSRITWEVTESRLTFVEQESEWTGTKICFEISEQGNKSVVKFTHLGLIPAVQCYNECSRGWRQYLDNLLSREITPA
;
A
#
# COMPACT_ATOMS: atom_id res chain seq x y z
N MET A 1 8.40 -3.01 -13.56
CA MET A 1 8.84 -1.88 -12.73
C MET A 1 8.88 -2.33 -11.27
N GLN A 2 9.91 -1.96 -10.52
CA GLN A 2 10.03 -2.32 -9.10
C GLN A 2 10.55 -1.13 -8.30
N PHE A 3 10.11 -1.01 -7.05
CA PHE A 3 10.63 0.00 -6.13
C PHE A 3 10.77 -0.57 -4.72
N LYS A 4 11.53 0.14 -3.89
CA LYS A 4 11.74 -0.16 -2.48
C LYS A 4 11.11 0.94 -1.65
N ALA A 5 10.41 0.58 -0.58
CA ALA A 5 9.78 1.49 0.36
C ALA A 5 10.29 1.24 1.78
N GLY A 6 10.58 2.34 2.48
CA GLY A 6 11.11 2.34 3.84
C GLY A 6 12.61 2.05 3.92
N ASP A 7 13.13 2.16 5.13
CA ASP A 7 14.48 1.74 5.56
C ASP A 7 14.45 1.57 7.09
N GLY A 8 15.25 0.65 7.64
CA GLY A 8 15.27 0.35 9.08
C GLY A 8 14.11 -0.55 9.56
N VAL A 9 13.18 -0.01 10.35
CA VAL A 9 12.16 -0.78 11.10
C VAL A 9 11.05 -1.37 10.23
N HIS A 10 10.87 -0.84 9.02
CA HIS A 10 9.92 -1.32 8.04
C HIS A 10 10.52 -1.22 6.64
N TYR A 11 10.59 -2.36 5.96
CA TYR A 11 11.12 -2.50 4.62
C TYR A 11 10.15 -3.29 3.75
N SER A 12 9.94 -2.85 2.51
CA SER A 12 9.28 -3.67 1.49
C SER A 12 9.84 -3.40 0.09
N ARG A 13 9.92 -4.46 -0.71
CA ARG A 13 10.18 -4.39 -2.15
C ARG A 13 8.92 -4.76 -2.90
N GLN A 14 8.53 -3.89 -3.83
CA GLN A 14 7.26 -3.98 -4.52
C GLN A 14 7.49 -4.02 -6.02
N LYS A 15 6.76 -4.90 -6.70
CA LYS A 15 6.78 -5.05 -8.17
C LYS A 15 5.41 -4.70 -8.72
N LEU A 16 5.38 -3.89 -9.78
CA LEU A 16 4.15 -3.60 -10.50
C LEU A 16 3.68 -4.86 -11.23
N VAL A 17 2.49 -5.33 -10.91
CA VAL A 17 1.88 -6.53 -11.54
C VAL A 17 0.64 -6.22 -12.35
N GLU A 18 -0.03 -5.10 -12.07
CA GLU A 18 -1.17 -4.62 -12.86
C GLU A 18 -1.13 -3.10 -12.96
N LEU A 19 -1.38 -2.59 -14.17
CA LEU A 19 -1.55 -1.16 -14.43
C LEU A 19 -2.62 -0.99 -15.49
N VAL A 20 -3.80 -0.56 -15.06
CA VAL A 20 -4.88 -0.09 -15.92
C VAL A 20 -4.92 1.42 -15.80
N PRO A 21 -4.59 2.17 -16.86
CA PRO A 21 -4.59 3.63 -16.83
C PRO A 21 -5.88 4.18 -16.24
N VAL A 22 -5.76 5.21 -15.40
CA VAL A 22 -6.86 5.94 -14.73
C VAL A 22 -7.84 5.09 -13.91
N SER A 23 -7.57 3.80 -13.70
CA SER A 23 -8.51 2.89 -13.06
C SER A 23 -7.90 2.01 -11.99
N ARG A 24 -6.75 1.38 -12.22
CA ARG A 24 -6.19 0.42 -11.26
C ARG A 24 -4.69 0.29 -11.32
N ILE A 25 -4.08 0.16 -10.14
CA ILE A 25 -2.68 -0.15 -9.98
C ILE A 25 -2.54 -1.22 -8.90
N THR A 26 -1.85 -2.32 -9.21
CA THR A 26 -1.56 -3.38 -8.23
C THR A 26 -0.07 -3.65 -8.15
N TRP A 27 0.42 -3.61 -6.92
CA TRP A 27 1.79 -3.91 -6.55
C TRP A 27 1.84 -5.20 -5.75
N GLU A 28 2.71 -6.12 -6.13
CA GLU A 28 3.02 -7.30 -5.34
C GLU A 28 4.23 -7.03 -4.45
N VAL A 29 4.11 -7.32 -3.16
CA VAL A 29 5.22 -7.23 -2.22
C VAL A 29 6.06 -8.49 -2.35
N THR A 30 7.18 -8.38 -3.06
CA THR A 30 8.10 -9.49 -3.34
C THR A 30 9.03 -9.82 -2.16
N GLU A 31 9.23 -8.86 -1.26
CA GLU A 31 10.14 -8.99 -0.11
C GLU A 31 9.68 -7.99 0.95
N SER A 32 9.69 -8.39 2.23
CA SER A 32 9.37 -7.49 3.33
C SER A 32 10.13 -7.82 4.60
N ARG A 33 10.37 -6.80 5.41
CA ARG A 33 10.93 -6.94 6.75
C ARG A 33 10.29 -5.93 7.70
N LEU A 34 9.55 -6.44 8.68
CA LEU A 34 8.86 -5.68 9.70
C LEU A 34 9.45 -6.06 11.06
N THR A 35 10.37 -5.24 11.61
CA THR A 35 11.14 -5.62 12.81
C THR A 35 10.35 -5.52 14.11
N PHE A 36 9.06 -5.20 14.04
CA PHE A 36 8.15 -5.01 15.16
C PHE A 36 7.12 -6.14 15.31
N VAL A 37 7.25 -7.19 14.51
CA VAL A 37 6.45 -8.42 14.57
C VAL A 37 7.37 -9.64 14.55
N GLU A 38 6.90 -10.77 15.07
CA GLU A 38 7.66 -12.03 15.14
C GLU A 38 7.91 -12.60 13.75
N GLN A 39 6.89 -12.58 12.88
CA GLN A 39 7.02 -12.95 11.48
C GLN A 39 7.36 -11.70 10.65
N GLU A 40 8.65 -11.33 10.59
CA GLU A 40 9.08 -10.09 9.92
C GLU A 40 8.71 -10.03 8.42
N SER A 41 8.46 -11.18 7.78
CA SER A 41 8.10 -11.28 6.37
C SER A 41 6.59 -11.32 6.10
N GLU A 42 5.73 -10.88 7.05
CA GLU A 42 4.27 -10.94 6.94
C GLU A 42 3.69 -10.30 5.67
N TRP A 43 4.36 -9.31 5.09
CA TRP A 43 3.91 -8.68 3.84
C TRP A 43 4.43 -9.40 2.59
N THR A 44 5.37 -10.33 2.69
CA THR A 44 5.89 -11.01 1.51
C THR A 44 4.81 -11.89 0.89
N GLY A 45 4.53 -11.67 -0.40
CA GLY A 45 3.44 -12.32 -1.14
C GLY A 45 2.08 -11.62 -1.03
N THR A 46 1.96 -10.52 -0.27
CA THR A 46 0.75 -9.71 -0.23
C THR A 46 0.68 -8.77 -1.45
N LYS A 47 -0.49 -8.14 -1.65
CA LYS A 47 -0.69 -7.18 -2.73
C LYS A 47 -1.25 -5.86 -2.23
N ILE A 48 -0.74 -4.77 -2.77
CA ILE A 48 -1.22 -3.42 -2.52
C ILE A 48 -1.94 -2.95 -3.78
N CYS A 49 -3.25 -2.70 -3.66
CA CYS A 49 -4.12 -2.32 -4.76
C CYS A 49 -4.66 -0.91 -4.55
N PHE A 50 -4.63 -0.13 -5.61
CA PHE A 50 -5.31 1.16 -5.72
C PHE A 50 -6.32 1.06 -6.85
N GLU A 51 -7.57 1.33 -6.55
CA GLU A 51 -8.64 1.47 -7.53
C GLU A 51 -9.07 2.94 -7.58
N ILE A 52 -9.15 3.50 -8.77
CA ILE A 52 -9.54 4.89 -9.02
C ILE A 52 -10.86 4.86 -9.77
N SER A 53 -11.83 5.61 -9.27
CA SER A 53 -13.14 5.76 -9.90
C SER A 53 -13.63 7.19 -9.77
N GLU A 54 -14.42 7.65 -10.73
CA GLU A 54 -15.09 8.95 -10.63
C GLU A 54 -16.39 8.82 -9.84
N GLN A 55 -16.62 9.78 -8.94
CA GLN A 55 -17.90 9.95 -8.25
C GLN A 55 -18.32 11.41 -8.33
N GLY A 56 -19.14 11.73 -9.34
CA GLY A 56 -19.53 13.10 -9.65
C GLY A 56 -18.33 13.92 -10.14
N ASN A 57 -18.03 15.03 -9.46
CA ASN A 57 -16.90 15.91 -9.77
C ASN A 57 -15.62 15.58 -8.98
N LYS A 58 -15.54 14.38 -8.38
CA LYS A 58 -14.42 13.96 -7.54
C LYS A 58 -13.86 12.63 -8.03
N SER A 59 -12.55 12.45 -7.86
CA SER A 59 -11.90 11.14 -7.94
C SER A 59 -11.95 10.46 -6.57
N VAL A 60 -12.35 9.20 -6.55
CA VAL A 60 -12.33 8.33 -5.38
C VAL A 60 -11.21 7.33 -5.57
N VAL A 61 -10.30 7.28 -4.59
CA VAL A 61 -9.23 6.27 -4.54
C VAL A 61 -9.56 5.27 -3.45
N LYS A 62 -9.79 4.02 -3.84
CA LYS A 62 -9.96 2.91 -2.91
C LYS A 62 -8.64 2.17 -2.79
N PHE A 63 -8.08 2.22 -1.58
CA PHE A 63 -6.89 1.48 -1.21
C PHE A 63 -7.28 0.11 -0.63
N THR A 64 -6.55 -0.94 -1.00
CA THR A 64 -6.71 -2.27 -0.40
C THR A 64 -5.36 -2.97 -0.29
N HIS A 65 -4.99 -3.40 0.91
CA HIS A 65 -3.85 -4.27 1.12
C HIS A 65 -4.33 -5.72 1.28
N LEU A 66 -4.33 -6.46 0.18
CA LEU A 66 -4.73 -7.86 0.13
C LEU A 66 -3.68 -8.74 0.82
N GLY A 67 -4.08 -9.43 1.89
CA GLY A 67 -3.19 -10.23 2.74
C GLY A 67 -2.91 -9.59 4.11
N LEU A 68 -3.21 -8.29 4.27
CA LEU A 68 -3.25 -7.65 5.58
C LEU A 68 -4.59 -7.95 6.27
N ILE A 69 -4.69 -9.12 6.89
CA ILE A 69 -5.90 -9.62 7.55
C ILE A 69 -5.77 -9.59 9.08
N PRO A 70 -6.87 -9.60 9.85
CA PRO A 70 -6.81 -9.57 11.32
C PRO A 70 -5.97 -10.68 11.97
N ALA A 71 -5.72 -11.77 11.24
CA ALA A 71 -4.89 -12.88 11.71
C ALA A 71 -3.37 -12.60 11.67
N VAL A 72 -2.90 -11.56 10.96
CA VAL A 72 -1.48 -11.19 10.97
C VAL A 72 -1.19 -10.23 12.13
N GLN A 73 -0.03 -10.38 12.76
CA GLN A 73 0.31 -9.64 13.97
C GLN A 73 0.37 -8.13 13.72
N CYS A 74 0.83 -7.72 12.53
CA CYS A 74 0.96 -6.31 12.20
C CYS A 74 -0.37 -5.63 11.89
N TYR A 75 -1.50 -6.34 11.80
CA TYR A 75 -2.76 -5.83 11.24
C TYR A 75 -3.14 -4.44 11.75
N ASN A 76 -3.26 -4.26 13.07
CA ASN A 76 -3.69 -3.00 13.66
C ASN A 76 -2.73 -1.84 13.36
N GLU A 77 -1.42 -2.08 13.52
CA GLU A 77 -0.39 -1.06 13.31
C GLU A 77 -0.23 -0.71 11.82
N CYS A 78 -0.20 -1.72 10.97
CA CYS A 78 -0.15 -1.59 9.53
C CYS A 78 -1.40 -0.87 8.98
N SER A 79 -2.61 -1.22 9.43
CA SER A 79 -3.84 -0.54 9.03
C SER A 79 -3.87 0.91 9.48
N ARG A 80 -3.40 1.20 10.71
CA ARG A 80 -3.28 2.58 11.21
C ARG A 80 -2.26 3.39 10.41
N GLY A 81 -1.09 2.82 10.14
CA GLY A 81 -0.04 3.45 9.34
C GLY A 81 -0.51 3.77 7.92
N TRP A 82 -1.22 2.84 7.26
CA TRP A 82 -1.80 3.07 5.95
C TRP A 82 -2.82 4.21 5.94
N ARG A 83 -3.74 4.25 6.92
CA ARG A 83 -4.71 5.33 7.04
C ARG A 83 -4.01 6.68 7.17
N GLN A 84 -3.08 6.80 8.10
CA GLN A 84 -2.33 8.05 8.31
C GLN A 84 -1.54 8.48 7.06
N TYR A 85 -0.91 7.54 6.37
CA TYR A 85 -0.16 7.83 5.14
C TYR A 85 -1.08 8.36 4.03
N LEU A 86 -2.23 7.72 3.82
CA LEU A 86 -3.20 8.14 2.80
C LEU A 86 -3.85 9.48 3.13
N ASP A 87 -4.21 9.72 4.39
CA ASP A 87 -4.78 11.00 4.84
C ASP A 87 -3.77 12.16 4.61
N ASN A 88 -2.49 11.92 4.89
CA ASN A 88 -1.41 12.88 4.64
C ASN A 88 -1.14 13.12 3.14
N LEU A 89 -1.32 12.12 2.28
CA LEU A 89 -1.19 12.28 0.84
C LEU A 89 -2.36 13.07 0.24
N LEU A 90 -3.59 12.79 0.68
CA LEU A 90 -4.80 13.43 0.15
C LEU A 90 -4.96 14.88 0.63
N SER A 91 -4.38 15.22 1.78
CA SER A 91 -4.33 16.60 2.29
C SER A 91 -3.31 17.48 1.57
N ARG A 92 -2.43 16.90 0.73
CA ARG A 92 -1.52 17.63 -0.15
C ARG A 92 -2.13 17.67 -1.54
N GLU A 93 -2.35 18.87 -2.10
CA GLU A 93 -2.65 19.00 -3.52
C GLU A 93 -1.51 18.36 -4.32
N ILE A 94 -1.82 17.26 -5.02
CA ILE A 94 -0.92 16.67 -6.00
C ILE A 94 -1.17 17.40 -7.32
N THR A 95 -0.40 18.47 -7.58
CA THR A 95 -0.41 19.15 -8.88
C THR A 95 0.37 18.30 -9.89
N PRO A 96 -0.14 18.12 -11.13
CA PRO A 96 0.65 17.51 -12.21
C PRO A 96 1.88 18.40 -12.51
N ALA A 97 3.00 17.77 -12.84
CA ALA A 97 4.14 18.43 -13.49
C ALA A 97 3.92 18.52 -15.00
#